data_AF-A0A3G9CS49-F1
#
_entry.id   AF-A0A3G9CS49-F1
#
_cell.length_a   1.000
_cell.length_b   1.000
_cell.length_c   1.000
_cell.angle_alpha   90.00
_cell.angle_beta   90.00
_cell.angle_gamma   90.00
#
_symmetry.space_group_name_H-M   'P 1'
#
loop_
_entity.id
_entity.type
_entity.pdbx_description
1 polymer ?
#
loop_
_entity_poly.entity_id
_entity_poly.type
_entity_poly.pdbx_seq_one_letter_code
_entity_poly.pdbx_strand_id
1 'polypeptide(L)'
;MTWEYHEQIAGNKAILFRNFIDMQAGNNDNFVNAWEIQKAENILRNRAREVLKTKPDVKLNDSSELVKVTDVDFWLSEEALGKVEKNSSITNSALVSYTFEKEVGEGTRVWFMGAPNSSVTITLPAGLKVERIEGLDNKSQNFENNLTVLRGNFSSQKNITLWILDESSKAILEDRKGSAEQSTGKEDQDNKNKTGTAGETVKSWKLFGSSKDNFAWFCSSPKS
;
A
#
# COMPACT_ATOMS: atom_id res chain seq x y z
N MET A 1 -8.39 -12.11 1.38
CA MET A 1 -7.72 -11.10 0.54
C MET A 1 -6.25 -11.13 0.85
N THR A 2 -5.39 -10.89 -0.14
CA THR A 2 -3.99 -10.51 0.14
C THR A 2 -3.65 -9.19 -0.53
N TRP A 3 -2.69 -8.47 0.06
CA TRP A 3 -2.13 -7.23 -0.44
C TRP A 3 -0.62 -7.30 -0.29
N GLU A 4 0.07 -7.31 -1.41
CA GLU A 4 1.53 -7.23 -1.51
C GLU A 4 1.93 -5.80 -1.85
N TYR A 5 2.99 -5.27 -1.24
CA TYR A 5 3.58 -4.01 -1.65
C TYR A 5 5.12 -4.03 -1.61
N HIS A 6 5.72 -3.23 -2.49
CA HIS A 6 7.17 -3.04 -2.56
C HIS A 6 7.48 -1.54 -2.42
N GLU A 7 8.22 -1.19 -1.37
CA GLU A 7 8.68 0.17 -1.11
C GLU A 7 10.19 0.29 -1.37
N GLN A 8 10.58 1.20 -2.25
CA GLN A 8 11.99 1.51 -2.49
C GLN A 8 12.50 2.56 -1.49
N ILE A 9 13.47 2.17 -0.67
CA ILE A 9 14.15 3.00 0.33
C ILE A 9 15.50 3.41 -0.26
N ALA A 10 15.75 4.70 -0.51
CA ALA A 10 16.93 5.17 -1.24
C ALA A 10 17.72 6.29 -0.51
N GLY A 11 18.99 6.48 -0.90
CA GLY A 11 19.87 7.54 -0.39
C GLY A 11 20.09 7.44 1.11
N ASN A 12 20.05 8.57 1.82
CA ASN A 12 20.27 8.63 3.28
C ASN A 12 19.30 7.73 4.06
N LYS A 13 18.07 7.47 3.55
CA LYS A 13 17.14 6.54 4.20
C LYS A 13 17.61 5.08 4.11
N ALA A 14 18.31 4.71 3.02
CA ALA A 14 18.87 3.38 2.87
C ALA A 14 20.07 3.15 3.80
N ILE A 15 20.91 4.18 4.00
CA ILE A 15 21.99 4.19 5.00
C ILE A 15 21.40 3.99 6.40
N LEU A 16 20.39 4.81 6.77
CA LEU A 16 19.70 4.69 8.06
C LEU A 16 19.03 3.32 8.24
N PHE A 17 18.55 2.68 7.18
CA PHE A 17 17.95 1.35 7.28
C PHE A 17 18.99 0.24 7.47
N ARG A 18 20.13 0.29 6.78
CA ARG A 18 21.24 -0.65 7.02
C ARG A 18 21.77 -0.51 8.44
N ASN A 19 21.92 0.73 8.92
CA ASN A 19 22.29 1.00 10.31
C ASN A 19 21.22 0.46 11.29
N PHE A 20 19.92 0.58 11.00
CA PHE A 20 18.87 -0.05 11.80
C PHE A 20 19.00 -1.58 11.84
N ILE A 21 19.31 -2.23 10.71
CA ILE A 21 19.50 -3.69 10.63
C ILE A 21 20.71 -4.10 11.49
N ASP A 22 21.87 -3.48 11.28
CA ASP A 22 23.09 -3.75 12.05
C ASP A 22 22.88 -3.52 13.57
N MET A 23 22.30 -2.37 13.97
CA MET A 23 22.06 -2.03 15.38
C MET A 23 21.01 -2.90 16.11
N GLN A 24 20.00 -3.43 15.40
CA GLN A 24 18.84 -4.11 16.03
C GLN A 24 18.80 -5.61 15.77
N ALA A 25 19.47 -6.10 14.73
CA ALA A 25 19.58 -7.50 14.38
C ALA A 25 21.03 -8.01 14.36
N GLY A 26 22.00 -7.14 14.09
CA GLY A 26 23.43 -7.46 14.03
C GLY A 26 24.19 -7.28 15.33
N ASN A 27 25.46 -6.90 15.17
CA ASN A 27 26.47 -6.78 16.21
C ASN A 27 27.01 -5.34 16.34
N ASN A 28 26.54 -4.39 15.52
CA ASN A 28 27.04 -3.02 15.39
C ASN A 28 28.48 -2.96 14.84
N ASP A 29 28.80 -3.74 13.80
CA ASP A 29 30.13 -3.74 13.15
C ASP A 29 30.23 -2.87 11.88
N ASN A 30 29.14 -2.21 11.47
CA ASN A 30 28.96 -1.40 10.25
C ASN A 30 28.80 -2.22 8.95
N PHE A 31 28.50 -3.51 9.05
CA PHE A 31 28.14 -4.39 7.94
C PHE A 31 26.74 -4.99 8.16
N VAL A 32 26.06 -5.35 7.07
CA VAL A 32 24.80 -6.11 7.08
C VAL A 32 25.00 -7.42 6.34
N ASN A 33 24.82 -8.54 7.05
CA ASN A 33 24.86 -9.90 6.50
C ASN A 33 23.45 -10.55 6.41
N ALA A 34 23.35 -11.70 5.76
CA ALA A 34 22.07 -12.35 5.46
C ALA A 34 21.32 -12.83 6.72
N TRP A 35 22.02 -13.19 7.78
CA TRP A 35 21.42 -13.59 9.06
C TRP A 35 20.78 -12.40 9.78
N GLU A 36 21.31 -11.21 9.57
CA GLU A 36 20.77 -9.95 10.12
C GLU A 36 19.58 -9.45 9.33
N ILE A 37 19.57 -9.64 8.01
CA ILE A 37 18.38 -9.47 7.20
C ILE A 37 17.25 -10.37 7.72
N GLN A 38 17.46 -11.68 7.86
CA GLN A 38 16.42 -12.60 8.33
C GLN A 38 15.86 -12.24 9.73
N LYS A 39 16.74 -11.81 10.65
CA LYS A 39 16.31 -11.27 11.95
C LYS A 39 15.53 -9.96 11.82
N ALA A 40 15.98 -9.03 10.97
CA ALA A 40 15.32 -7.75 10.75
C ALA A 40 13.95 -7.92 10.11
N GLU A 41 13.80 -8.82 9.14
CA GLU A 41 12.51 -9.25 8.57
C GLU A 41 11.55 -9.74 9.67
N ASN A 42 12.05 -10.56 10.60
CA ASN A 42 11.25 -11.02 11.73
C ASN A 42 10.86 -9.88 12.69
N ILE A 43 11.76 -8.92 12.95
CA ILE A 43 11.47 -7.71 13.74
C ILE A 43 10.41 -6.84 13.03
N LEU A 44 10.53 -6.65 11.72
CA LEU A 44 9.61 -5.86 10.90
C LEU A 44 8.22 -6.51 10.82
N ARG A 45 8.13 -7.81 10.51
CA ARG A 45 6.90 -8.62 10.54
C ARG A 45 6.16 -8.48 11.85
N ASN A 46 6.84 -8.70 12.98
CA ASN A 46 6.21 -8.64 14.29
C ASN A 46 5.75 -7.22 14.64
N ARG A 47 6.57 -6.19 14.40
CA ARG A 47 6.19 -4.80 14.62
C ARG A 47 5.03 -4.36 13.72
N ALA A 48 5.00 -4.76 12.45
CA ALA A 48 3.92 -4.48 11.53
C ALA A 48 2.61 -5.14 11.98
N ARG A 49 2.65 -6.42 12.39
CA ARG A 49 1.49 -7.13 12.95
C ARG A 49 0.90 -6.43 14.18
N GLU A 50 1.72 -5.81 15.04
CA GLU A 50 1.23 -4.99 16.15
C GLU A 50 0.72 -3.60 15.73
N VAL A 51 1.35 -2.94 14.75
CA VAL A 51 0.85 -1.67 14.19
C VAL A 51 -0.55 -1.84 13.62
N LEU A 52 -0.79 -2.87 12.82
CA LEU A 52 -2.05 -3.05 12.11
C LEU A 52 -3.25 -3.30 13.04
N LYS A 53 -3.04 -3.79 14.27
CA LYS A 53 -4.09 -3.88 15.31
C LYS A 53 -4.56 -2.51 15.80
N THR A 54 -3.69 -1.50 15.76
CA THR A 54 -3.94 -0.15 16.33
C THR A 54 -4.11 0.93 15.27
N LYS A 55 -3.61 0.69 14.05
CA LYS A 55 -3.70 1.53 12.87
C LYS A 55 -3.97 0.66 11.63
N PRO A 56 -5.20 0.13 11.46
CA PRO A 56 -5.57 -0.60 10.25
C PRO A 56 -5.39 0.27 9.00
N ASP A 57 -4.78 -0.33 7.99
CA ASP A 57 -4.54 0.22 6.66
C ASP A 57 -5.59 -0.21 5.63
N VAL A 58 -6.38 -1.25 5.92
CA VAL A 58 -7.58 -1.66 5.15
C VAL A 58 -8.87 -1.31 5.89
N LYS A 59 -9.89 -0.86 5.15
CA LYS A 59 -11.25 -0.59 5.65
C LYS A 59 -12.32 -1.10 4.68
N LEU A 60 -13.47 -1.50 5.23
CA LEU A 60 -14.71 -1.79 4.52
C LEU A 60 -15.76 -0.74 4.91
N ASN A 61 -16.28 0.02 3.94
CA ASN A 61 -17.28 1.07 4.18
C ASN A 61 -16.89 2.01 5.34
N ASP A 62 -15.64 2.47 5.32
CA ASP A 62 -14.94 3.32 6.30
C ASP A 62 -14.66 2.74 7.70
N SER A 63 -15.22 1.57 8.05
CA SER A 63 -14.85 0.83 9.27
C SER A 63 -13.72 -0.18 9.00
N SER A 64 -12.85 -0.38 9.99
CA SER A 64 -11.87 -1.46 10.03
C SER A 64 -12.25 -2.59 10.98
N GLU A 65 -13.37 -2.50 11.70
CA GLU A 65 -13.77 -3.45 12.76
C GLU A 65 -14.02 -4.86 12.22
N LEU A 66 -14.53 -4.95 10.98
CA LEU A 66 -14.84 -6.20 10.28
C LEU A 66 -13.65 -6.73 9.45
N VAL A 67 -12.46 -6.14 9.59
CA VAL A 67 -11.25 -6.51 8.84
C VAL A 67 -10.19 -7.04 9.80
N LYS A 68 -9.87 -8.33 9.69
CA LYS A 68 -8.86 -8.98 10.51
C LYS A 68 -7.64 -9.35 9.68
N VAL A 69 -6.49 -8.80 10.05
CA VAL A 69 -5.18 -9.30 9.58
C VAL A 69 -5.00 -10.72 10.10
N THR A 70 -4.89 -11.67 9.19
CA THR A 70 -4.63 -13.08 9.51
C THR A 70 -3.13 -13.38 9.50
N ASP A 71 -2.39 -12.81 8.55
CA ASP A 71 -0.94 -12.93 8.53
C ASP A 71 -0.23 -11.72 7.90
N VAL A 72 1.07 -11.63 8.17
CA VAL A 72 1.98 -10.55 7.75
C VAL A 72 3.33 -11.19 7.46
N ASP A 73 3.80 -11.15 6.21
CA ASP A 73 5.18 -11.47 5.85
C ASP A 73 5.93 -10.23 5.38
N PHE A 74 7.25 -10.22 5.63
CA PHE A 74 8.18 -9.18 5.24
C PHE A 74 9.45 -9.83 4.69
N TRP A 75 10.00 -9.27 3.62
CA TRP A 75 11.31 -9.64 3.10
C TRP A 75 12.06 -8.42 2.56
N LEU A 76 13.38 -8.43 2.72
CA LEU A 76 14.27 -7.37 2.26
C LEU A 76 15.12 -7.89 1.09
N SER A 77 15.25 -7.07 0.05
CA SER A 77 16.06 -7.43 -1.11
C SER A 77 17.56 -7.40 -0.81
N GLU A 78 18.34 -8.22 -1.53
CA GLU A 78 19.77 -8.45 -1.29
C GLU A 78 20.62 -7.17 -1.32
N GLU A 79 20.15 -6.08 -1.95
CA GLU A 79 20.84 -4.80 -1.92
C GLU A 79 21.02 -4.25 -0.48
N ALA A 80 20.23 -4.70 0.50
CA ALA A 80 20.46 -4.40 1.91
C ALA A 80 21.86 -4.83 2.40
N LEU A 81 22.42 -5.92 1.86
CA LEU A 81 23.73 -6.48 2.25
C LEU A 81 24.90 -5.51 2.04
N GLY A 82 25.92 -5.67 2.88
CA GLY A 82 27.20 -4.95 2.82
C GLY A 82 27.30 -3.82 3.83
N LYS A 83 28.24 -2.89 3.61
CA LYS A 83 28.49 -1.76 4.51
C LYS A 83 27.25 -0.88 4.71
N VAL A 84 27.02 -0.42 5.94
CA VAL A 84 25.87 0.45 6.27
C VAL A 84 25.88 1.79 5.51
N GLU A 85 27.06 2.33 5.21
CA GLU A 85 27.26 3.58 4.45
C GLU A 85 26.78 3.54 2.99
N LYS A 86 26.46 2.35 2.47
CA LYS A 86 25.95 2.14 1.11
C LYS A 86 24.67 2.96 0.91
N ASN A 87 24.65 3.84 -0.08
CA ASN A 87 23.52 4.71 -0.39
C ASN A 87 22.54 4.13 -1.43
N SER A 88 22.86 2.96 -2.00
CA SER A 88 22.01 2.29 -2.99
C SER A 88 20.65 1.94 -2.38
N SER A 89 19.63 1.88 -3.24
CA SER A 89 18.29 1.50 -2.84
C SER A 89 18.23 0.13 -2.16
N ILE A 90 17.20 -0.06 -1.34
CA ILE A 90 16.75 -1.32 -0.77
C ILE A 90 15.27 -1.43 -1.14
N THR A 91 14.83 -2.61 -1.56
CA THR A 91 13.41 -2.89 -1.73
C THR A 91 12.90 -3.60 -0.48
N ASN A 92 12.14 -2.89 0.34
CA ASN A 92 11.40 -3.48 1.45
C ASN A 92 10.05 -3.96 0.94
N SER A 93 9.78 -5.25 1.05
CA SER A 93 8.54 -5.87 0.56
C SER A 93 7.75 -6.48 1.71
N ALA A 94 6.43 -6.48 1.59
CA ALA A 94 5.55 -7.16 2.53
C ALA A 94 4.31 -7.72 1.85
N LEU A 95 3.81 -8.83 2.38
CA LEU A 95 2.55 -9.46 2.02
C LEU A 95 1.66 -9.50 3.26
N VAL A 96 0.51 -8.83 3.21
CA VAL A 96 -0.47 -8.84 4.31
C VAL A 96 -1.71 -9.60 3.87
N SER A 97 -2.13 -10.55 4.69
CA SER A 97 -3.33 -11.37 4.50
C SER A 97 -4.46 -10.88 5.39
N TYR A 98 -5.65 -10.73 4.82
CA TYR A 98 -6.85 -10.25 5.51
C TYR A 98 -8.04 -11.19 5.30
N THR A 99 -8.77 -11.43 6.38
CA THR A 99 -10.12 -12.01 6.38
C THR A 99 -11.13 -10.93 6.73
N PHE A 100 -12.30 -11.00 6.09
CA PHE A 100 -13.44 -10.13 6.38
C PHE A 100 -14.46 -10.91 7.21
N GLU A 101 -14.95 -10.34 8.31
CA GLU A 101 -15.92 -11.02 9.20
C GLU A 101 -17.36 -10.97 8.68
N LYS A 102 -17.61 -10.09 7.72
CA LYS A 102 -18.87 -9.98 7.00
C LYS A 102 -18.60 -10.26 5.52
N GLU A 103 -19.56 -10.87 4.85
CA GLU A 103 -19.57 -11.00 3.39
C GLU A 103 -19.39 -9.62 2.73
N VAL A 104 -18.47 -9.57 1.77
CA VAL A 104 -18.18 -8.41 0.94
C VAL A 104 -18.80 -8.69 -0.42
N GLY A 105 -19.73 -7.83 -0.85
CA GLY A 105 -20.49 -7.98 -2.09
C GLY A 105 -20.76 -6.64 -2.77
N GLU A 106 -21.72 -6.61 -3.70
CA GLU A 106 -22.04 -5.43 -4.51
C GLU A 106 -22.20 -4.14 -3.68
N GLY A 107 -21.63 -3.04 -4.15
CA GLY A 107 -21.66 -1.74 -3.50
C GLY A 107 -20.72 -1.59 -2.29
N THR A 108 -20.00 -2.65 -1.89
CA THR A 108 -18.99 -2.53 -0.82
C THR A 108 -17.78 -1.71 -1.30
N ARG A 109 -17.40 -0.70 -0.53
CA ARG A 109 -16.18 0.09 -0.75
C ARG A 109 -15.05 -0.47 0.10
N VAL A 110 -13.97 -0.93 -0.53
CA VAL A 110 -12.72 -1.32 0.15
C VAL A 110 -11.69 -0.21 -0.03
N TRP A 111 -11.07 0.23 1.06
CA TRP A 111 -10.08 1.30 1.09
C TRP A 111 -8.75 0.80 1.67
N PHE A 112 -7.63 1.27 1.11
CA PHE A 112 -6.27 0.80 1.42
C PHE A 112 -5.31 2.00 1.61
N MET A 113 -4.38 1.95 2.57
CA MET A 113 -3.44 3.04 2.89
C MET A 113 -1.96 2.69 2.62
N GLY A 114 -1.41 3.16 1.51
CA GLY A 114 -0.02 2.91 1.10
C GLY A 114 0.92 4.11 1.25
N ALA A 115 2.20 3.90 0.95
CA ALA A 115 3.14 4.99 0.66
C ALA A 115 3.09 5.40 -0.82
N PRO A 116 3.27 6.70 -1.15
CA PRO A 116 3.26 7.14 -2.54
C PRO A 116 4.38 6.48 -3.34
N ASN A 117 4.06 6.14 -4.59
CA ASN A 117 4.89 5.50 -5.60
C ASN A 117 5.39 4.09 -5.23
N SER A 118 4.89 3.48 -4.16
CA SER A 118 5.13 2.05 -3.88
C SER A 118 4.33 1.20 -4.87
N SER A 119 4.96 0.16 -5.42
CA SER A 119 4.28 -0.85 -6.24
C SER A 119 3.38 -1.71 -5.35
N VAL A 120 2.25 -2.15 -5.88
CA VAL A 120 1.22 -2.89 -5.14
C VAL A 120 0.50 -3.92 -6.01
N THR A 121 0.31 -5.12 -5.45
CA THR A 121 -0.58 -6.16 -5.95
C THR A 121 -1.70 -6.39 -4.93
N ILE A 122 -2.97 -6.34 -5.36
CA ILE A 122 -4.13 -6.66 -4.51
C ILE A 122 -4.86 -7.85 -5.11
N THR A 123 -4.98 -8.94 -4.34
CA THR A 123 -5.67 -10.17 -4.76
C THR A 123 -6.96 -10.33 -3.95
N LEU A 124 -8.08 -10.24 -4.66
CA LEU A 124 -9.40 -10.40 -4.07
C LEU A 124 -9.74 -11.88 -3.82
N PRO A 125 -10.62 -12.19 -2.85
CA PRO A 125 -11.34 -13.46 -2.79
C PRO A 125 -12.02 -13.84 -4.12
N ALA A 126 -12.22 -15.13 -4.34
CA ALA A 126 -12.95 -15.65 -5.51
C ALA A 126 -14.39 -15.10 -5.54
N GLY A 127 -14.95 -14.97 -6.75
CA GLY A 127 -16.27 -14.38 -6.98
C GLY A 127 -16.33 -12.84 -6.91
N LEU A 128 -15.35 -12.17 -6.27
CA LEU A 128 -15.37 -10.72 -6.17
C LEU A 128 -14.75 -10.04 -7.40
N LYS A 129 -15.51 -9.12 -7.99
CA LYS A 129 -15.07 -8.24 -9.08
C LYS A 129 -15.05 -6.78 -8.61
N VAL A 130 -14.44 -5.94 -9.42
CA VAL A 130 -14.31 -4.50 -9.14
C VAL A 130 -14.95 -3.72 -10.28
N GLU A 131 -15.87 -2.82 -9.92
CA GLU A 131 -16.51 -1.87 -10.83
C GLU A 131 -15.61 -0.65 -11.06
N ARG A 132 -15.08 -0.08 -9.98
CA ARG A 132 -14.33 1.18 -9.96
C ARG A 132 -13.07 1.06 -9.14
N ILE A 133 -12.00 1.72 -9.61
CA ILE A 133 -10.69 1.79 -8.96
C ILE A 133 -10.22 3.25 -8.99
N GLU A 134 -9.92 3.80 -7.82
CA GLU A 134 -9.30 5.11 -7.62
C GLU A 134 -8.00 5.01 -6.81
N GLY A 135 -7.09 5.97 -7.00
CA GLY A 135 -5.82 6.07 -6.27
C GLY A 135 -4.72 5.09 -6.70
N LEU A 136 -5.00 4.17 -7.62
CA LEU A 136 -4.06 3.22 -8.23
C LEU A 136 -3.59 3.75 -9.59
N ASP A 137 -2.34 4.23 -9.65
CA ASP A 137 -1.67 4.68 -10.87
C ASP A 137 -1.10 3.50 -11.66
N ASN A 138 -0.95 3.64 -12.98
CA ASN A 138 -0.47 2.59 -13.90
C ASN A 138 -1.24 1.26 -13.77
N LYS A 139 -2.55 1.34 -13.45
CA LYS A 139 -3.37 0.18 -13.10
C LYS A 139 -3.49 -0.86 -14.21
N SER A 140 -3.43 -2.13 -13.80
CA SER A 140 -3.77 -3.30 -14.58
C SER A 140 -4.67 -4.23 -13.74
N GLN A 141 -5.53 -4.99 -14.40
CA GLN A 141 -6.49 -5.89 -13.78
C GLN A 141 -6.50 -7.21 -14.57
N ASN A 142 -6.10 -8.28 -13.89
CA ASN A 142 -6.05 -9.63 -14.42
C ASN A 142 -7.06 -10.53 -13.69
N PHE A 143 -7.30 -11.71 -14.26
CA PHE A 143 -7.99 -12.81 -13.59
C PHE A 143 -7.03 -14.01 -13.55
N GLU A 144 -6.52 -14.33 -12.36
CA GLU A 144 -5.45 -15.29 -12.15
C GLU A 144 -5.92 -16.32 -11.12
N ASN A 145 -5.88 -17.62 -11.44
CA ASN A 145 -6.32 -18.71 -10.57
C ASN A 145 -7.75 -18.53 -9.97
N ASN A 146 -8.68 -18.03 -10.78
CA ASN A 146 -10.05 -17.65 -10.42
C ASN A 146 -10.19 -16.48 -9.42
N LEU A 147 -9.14 -15.67 -9.25
CA LEU A 147 -9.12 -14.49 -8.39
C LEU A 147 -8.95 -13.22 -9.24
N THR A 148 -9.62 -12.13 -8.84
CA THR A 148 -9.34 -10.79 -9.40
C THR A 148 -8.03 -10.27 -8.82
N VAL A 149 -7.04 -10.04 -9.68
CA VAL A 149 -5.72 -9.50 -9.31
C VAL A 149 -5.56 -8.10 -9.89
N LEU A 150 -5.35 -7.10 -9.03
CA LEU A 150 -5.03 -5.73 -9.42
C LEU A 150 -3.55 -5.47 -9.21
N ARG A 151 -2.89 -4.80 -10.16
CA ARG A 151 -1.47 -4.38 -10.03
C ARG A 151 -1.29 -2.94 -10.49
N GLY A 152 -0.40 -2.20 -9.82
CA GLY A 152 -0.06 -0.81 -10.17
C GLY A 152 0.73 -0.14 -9.05
N ASN A 153 0.67 1.19 -8.96
CA ASN A 153 1.36 1.98 -7.95
C ASN A 153 0.38 2.78 -7.08
N PHE A 154 0.69 2.99 -5.80
CA PHE A 154 -0.02 3.97 -4.98
C PHE A 154 0.24 5.40 -5.48
N SER A 155 -0.83 6.13 -5.77
CA SER A 155 -0.75 7.55 -6.13
C SER A 155 -0.25 8.46 -5.00
N SER A 156 -0.03 9.73 -5.33
CA SER A 156 0.31 10.79 -4.37
C SER A 156 -0.70 10.94 -3.22
N GLN A 157 -1.93 10.46 -3.39
CA GLN A 157 -3.02 10.50 -2.42
C GLN A 157 -2.86 9.50 -1.26
N LYS A 158 -1.81 8.66 -1.27
CA LYS A 158 -1.51 7.63 -0.23
C LYS A 158 -2.58 6.55 -0.03
N ASN A 159 -3.61 6.49 -0.87
CA ASN A 159 -4.68 5.51 -0.71
C ASN A 159 -5.18 4.99 -2.05
N ILE A 160 -5.81 3.81 -1.99
CA ILE A 160 -6.55 3.18 -3.09
C ILE A 160 -7.96 2.93 -2.60
N THR A 161 -8.94 3.12 -3.49
CA THR A 161 -10.35 2.79 -3.22
C THR A 161 -10.89 1.88 -4.32
N LEU A 162 -11.50 0.77 -3.93
CA LEU A 162 -12.14 -0.22 -4.80
C LEU A 162 -13.64 -0.27 -4.49
N TRP A 163 -14.48 -0.35 -5.52
CA TRP A 163 -15.90 -0.63 -5.39
C TRP A 163 -16.19 -2.03 -5.93
N ILE A 164 -16.75 -2.88 -5.08
CA ILE A 164 -16.98 -4.29 -5.37
C ILE A 164 -18.29 -4.47 -6.15
N LEU A 165 -18.22 -5.34 -7.16
CA LEU A 165 -19.33 -5.84 -7.95
C LEU A 165 -19.52 -7.34 -7.66
N ASP A 166 -20.77 -7.79 -7.55
CA ASP A 166 -21.11 -9.22 -7.50
C ASP A 166 -21.10 -9.80 -8.93
N GLU A 167 -20.86 -11.10 -9.07
CA GLU A 167 -21.07 -11.82 -10.34
C GLU A 167 -22.55 -12.11 -10.61
N SER A 168 -23.39 -12.19 -9.56
CA SER A 168 -24.82 -12.55 -9.70
C SER A 168 -25.61 -11.58 -10.57
N SER A 169 -25.31 -10.28 -10.50
CA SER A 169 -26.00 -9.21 -11.25
C SER A 169 -25.61 -9.14 -12.73
N LYS A 170 -24.55 -9.84 -13.17
CA LYS A 170 -24.06 -9.76 -14.56
C LYS A 170 -25.02 -10.37 -15.59
N ALA A 171 -25.97 -11.20 -15.16
CA ALA A 171 -27.03 -11.76 -16.01
C ALA A 171 -27.98 -10.69 -16.60
N ILE A 172 -27.98 -9.46 -16.07
CA ILE A 172 -28.92 -8.38 -16.44
C ILE A 172 -28.29 -7.35 -17.40
N LEU A 173 -26.95 -7.36 -17.57
CA LEU A 173 -26.21 -6.32 -18.31
C LEU A 173 -25.93 -6.62 -19.78
N GLU A 174 -25.98 -7.88 -20.22
CA GLU A 174 -25.83 -8.22 -21.65
C GLU A 174 -27.07 -7.81 -22.46
N ASP A 175 -28.29 -8.12 -21.97
CA ASP A 175 -29.57 -7.75 -22.61
C ASP A 175 -29.72 -6.24 -22.84
N ARG A 176 -29.13 -5.42 -21.96
CA ARG A 176 -29.35 -3.96 -21.96
C ARG A 176 -28.47 -3.19 -22.96
N LYS A 177 -27.52 -3.83 -23.63
CA LYS A 177 -26.71 -3.22 -24.69
C LYS A 177 -27.41 -3.17 -26.06
N GLY A 178 -28.56 -3.82 -26.21
CA GLY A 178 -29.28 -3.91 -27.49
C GLY A 178 -30.07 -2.66 -27.91
N SER A 179 -30.19 -1.62 -27.07
CA SER A 179 -31.02 -0.45 -27.39
C SER A 179 -30.63 0.82 -26.62
N ALA A 180 -29.96 1.76 -27.32
CA ALA A 180 -30.10 3.22 -27.22
C ALA A 180 -28.91 3.95 -27.92
N GLU A 181 -29.04 4.23 -29.23
CA GLU A 181 -28.27 5.30 -29.87
C GLU A 181 -29.07 6.61 -29.89
N GLN A 182 -28.37 7.75 -30.09
CA GLN A 182 -28.91 9.13 -30.19
C GLN A 182 -29.39 9.71 -28.83
N SER A 183 -29.03 10.94 -28.43
CA SER A 183 -28.93 12.16 -29.23
C SER A 183 -27.82 13.16 -28.76
N THR A 184 -27.80 14.36 -29.37
CA THR A 184 -26.60 15.20 -29.63
C THR A 184 -26.54 16.54 -28.87
N GLY A 185 -25.33 16.99 -28.49
CA GLY A 185 -24.98 18.41 -28.22
C GLY A 185 -25.06 18.87 -26.74
N LYS A 186 -24.37 19.95 -26.31
CA LYS A 186 -23.46 20.89 -27.01
C LYS A 186 -22.44 21.55 -26.03
N GLU A 187 -21.61 22.47 -26.53
CA GLU A 187 -20.43 23.10 -25.89
C GLU A 187 -20.73 24.15 -24.78
N ASP A 188 -19.75 24.48 -23.91
CA ASP A 188 -19.23 25.87 -23.75
C ASP A 188 -17.85 25.96 -23.01
N GLN A 189 -17.29 27.18 -22.85
CA GLN A 189 -15.91 27.50 -22.35
C GLN A 189 -15.95 28.31 -21.02
N ASP A 190 -14.91 28.94 -20.38
CA ASP A 190 -13.47 29.27 -20.56
C ASP A 190 -12.89 29.58 -19.13
N ASN A 191 -11.66 30.01 -18.72
CA ASN A 191 -10.38 30.40 -19.34
C ASN A 191 -9.15 30.10 -18.42
N LYS A 192 -8.63 31.10 -17.66
CA LYS A 192 -7.36 31.16 -16.89
C LYS A 192 -7.57 32.07 -15.64
N ASN A 193 -6.63 32.38 -14.70
CA ASN A 193 -5.17 32.48 -14.78
C ASN A 193 -4.45 32.65 -13.38
N LYS A 194 -3.25 32.07 -13.24
CA LYS A 194 -2.00 32.60 -12.62
C LYS A 194 -1.81 33.07 -11.13
N THR A 195 -0.82 32.40 -10.48
CA THR A 195 0.31 32.88 -9.61
C THR A 195 0.14 33.59 -8.23
N GLY A 196 1.01 33.21 -7.28
CA GLY A 196 1.38 33.91 -6.03
C GLY A 196 2.31 33.05 -5.15
N THR A 197 3.26 33.63 -4.38
CA THR A 197 4.39 32.86 -3.77
C THR A 197 4.72 33.21 -2.31
N ALA A 198 5.13 32.16 -1.56
CA ALA A 198 6.03 32.14 -0.38
C ALA A 198 5.65 32.88 0.94
N GLY A 199 5.93 32.20 2.06
CA GLY A 199 5.85 32.72 3.44
C GLY A 199 6.23 31.63 4.46
N GLU A 200 7.16 31.92 5.37
CA GLU A 200 7.85 30.91 6.21
C GLU A 200 7.05 30.41 7.43
N THR A 201 7.36 29.20 7.91
CA THR A 201 7.99 29.03 9.24
C THR A 201 8.39 27.57 9.54
N VAL A 202 9.56 27.37 10.14
CA VAL A 202 10.00 26.07 10.65
C VAL A 202 9.27 25.76 11.98
N LYS A 203 8.49 24.68 12.02
CA LYS A 203 7.91 24.10 13.24
C LYS A 203 7.98 22.58 13.22
N SER A 204 8.05 21.98 14.41
CA SER A 204 8.41 20.57 14.61
C SER A 204 7.42 19.58 13.98
N TRP A 205 7.92 18.68 13.13
CA TRP A 205 7.11 17.65 12.49
C TRP A 205 6.74 16.52 13.46
N LYS A 206 5.60 16.66 14.12
CA LYS A 206 4.72 15.51 14.38
C LYS A 206 3.97 15.20 13.08
N LEU A 207 4.44 14.22 12.32
CA LEU A 207 3.77 13.68 11.14
C LEU A 207 3.39 12.22 11.38
N PHE A 208 2.15 11.87 11.04
CA PHE A 208 1.62 10.50 11.06
C PHE A 208 0.79 10.29 9.79
N GLY A 209 1.04 9.21 9.04
CA GLY A 209 0.15 8.76 7.97
C GLY A 209 0.82 8.21 6.70
N SER A 210 1.62 7.14 6.82
CA SER A 210 2.06 6.25 5.72
C SER A 210 3.04 5.18 6.26
N SER A 211 3.40 4.16 5.47
CA SER A 211 4.54 3.28 5.81
C SER A 211 5.86 4.04 5.95
N LYS A 212 6.03 5.19 5.27
CA LYS A 212 7.20 6.09 5.42
C LYS A 212 7.23 6.78 6.78
N ASP A 213 6.08 6.99 7.41
CA ASP A 213 5.96 7.49 8.78
C ASP A 213 6.08 6.33 9.80
N ASN A 214 5.58 5.13 9.46
CA ASN A 214 5.88 3.91 10.22
C ASN A 214 7.37 3.57 10.20
N PHE A 215 8.09 3.84 9.10
CA PHE A 215 9.55 3.68 8.99
C PHE A 215 10.28 4.64 9.95
N ALA A 216 9.89 5.92 9.95
CA ALA A 216 10.42 6.89 10.91
C ALA A 216 10.16 6.41 12.36
N TRP A 217 8.98 5.86 12.63
CA TRP A 217 8.60 5.31 13.94
C TRP A 217 9.33 3.99 14.31
N PHE A 218 9.56 3.09 13.35
CA PHE A 218 10.37 1.88 13.51
C PHE A 218 11.83 2.22 13.87
N CYS A 219 12.39 3.28 13.29
CA CYS A 219 13.75 3.74 13.56
C CYS A 219 13.88 4.63 14.81
N SER A 220 12.79 5.22 15.33
CA SER A 220 12.83 6.19 16.44
C SER A 220 12.26 5.68 17.77
N SER A 221 11.80 4.43 17.82
CA SER A 221 11.38 3.77 19.08
C SER A 221 12.59 3.15 19.79
N PRO A 222 13.01 3.65 20.98
CA PRO A 222 14.08 3.04 21.76
C PRO A 222 13.64 1.68 22.33
N LYS A 223 14.59 0.93 22.91
CA LYS A 223 14.28 -0.29 23.66
C LYS A 223 13.45 0.04 24.90
N SER A 224 12.44 -0.79 25.18
CA SER A 224 11.92 -1.03 26.53
C SER A 224 12.72 -2.15 27.20
#